data_AF-A0A4Z2HXH6-F1
#
_entry.id   AF-A0A4Z2HXH6-F1
#
_cell.length_a   1.000
_cell.length_b   1.000
_cell.length_c   1.000
_cell.angle_alpha   90.00
_cell.angle_beta   90.00
_cell.angle_gamma   90.00
#
_symmetry.space_group_name_H-M   'P 1'
#
loop_
_entity.id
_entity.type
_entity.pdbx_description
1 polymer ?
#
loop_
_entity_poly.entity_id
_entity_poly.type
_entity_poly.pdbx_seq_one_letter_code
_entity_poly.pdbx_strand_id
1 'polypeptide(L)'
;MSFAFLRKKAGASVILMKAVCLTGRALLASIIARPKVLLHSLPLNTQPAPYLDPPLFLLPDHEDDAVEPGSADGETEELNFAAPPYPDFQAGELSRHALTLEQVNREWETEERGFEPPPPHASAPQGVEASAASATFPAQPDPRELMPVGWSRHLFLTGQLPSGTYNRFLSDYESGGGQSDEAHYEQYYFPTRLCELDYHDVAAVNQRCQSICDLWDRLGTLTQKRREALERTDKLLETIDQLFLEFAKRSAPFNNWMEGAMEDLQDMFIVHTVEEVQSLIAAHEQFKATLPEADAERQAILGIHNEVLKISQSYGIKASIINPYSTLTTEELLNKWEKVKKLVPQRDGALQEEMSSQHAHERLRRQFAAQANLIGPWIQTRMEEVGRCSMVIGGALEDQMTQLKQCEHVIVAYKANIDKLEGDHQLIQESLVFDNKHTNYTMEHIRVGWELLLTTIARNINEIETQILTRDAKGISQQQMNEFRSSFNHFDRKKNGAMETDDFRACLISMGYDLGEVEFARIMIMVDPNGTGIVSFQSFIDFMTRETGDTDTAEQVVASFRILATDKPYILVEELRRELPPEQAEYCILRMPPYSGHGAPPGALDYTAFSTALYGESDL
;
A
#
# COMPACT_ATOMS: atom_id res chain seq x y z
N MET A 1 -32.25 -10.68 14.83
CA MET A 1 -32.32 -11.88 13.96
C MET A 1 -31.53 -11.76 12.64
N SER A 2 -30.61 -10.79 12.45
CA SER A 2 -29.90 -10.64 11.15
C SER A 2 -28.42 -11.06 11.14
N PHE A 3 -27.85 -11.46 12.28
CA PHE A 3 -26.43 -11.90 12.35
C PHE A 3 -26.23 -13.43 12.24
N ALA A 4 -27.29 -14.23 12.39
CA ALA A 4 -27.22 -15.69 12.29
C ALA A 4 -27.25 -16.21 10.83
N PHE A 5 -27.69 -15.39 9.87
CA PHE A 5 -27.85 -15.79 8.48
C PHE A 5 -26.54 -15.72 7.67
N LEU A 6 -25.63 -14.81 8.04
CA LEU A 6 -24.33 -14.64 7.38
C LEU A 6 -23.31 -15.74 7.73
N ARG A 7 -23.42 -16.35 8.92
CA ARG A 7 -22.51 -17.42 9.35
C ARG A 7 -22.80 -18.78 8.69
N LYS A 8 -24.02 -19.02 8.20
CA LYS A 8 -24.39 -20.26 7.48
C LYS A 8 -23.94 -20.28 6.01
N LYS A 9 -23.81 -19.12 5.34
CA LYS A 9 -23.31 -19.05 3.94
C LYS A 9 -21.79 -19.25 3.84
N ALA A 10 -21.02 -18.83 4.85
CA ALA A 10 -19.56 -19.01 4.86
C ALA A 10 -19.15 -20.49 5.02
N GLY A 11 -19.92 -21.30 5.76
CA GLY A 11 -19.63 -22.73 5.97
C GLY A 11 -19.87 -23.61 4.72
N ALA A 12 -20.82 -23.26 3.86
CA ALA A 12 -21.12 -24.02 2.65
C ALA A 12 -20.05 -23.83 1.54
N SER A 13 -19.41 -22.66 1.50
CA SER A 13 -18.37 -22.35 0.50
C SER A 13 -17.05 -23.11 0.77
N VAL A 14 -16.70 -23.34 2.04
CA VAL A 14 -15.49 -24.09 2.45
C VAL A 14 -15.62 -25.60 2.18
N ILE A 15 -16.83 -26.15 2.20
CA ILE A 15 -17.09 -27.56 1.88
C ILE A 15 -17.03 -27.80 0.36
N LEU A 16 -17.52 -26.85 -0.44
CA LEU A 16 -17.45 -26.91 -1.90
C LEU A 16 -16.01 -26.82 -2.42
N MET A 17 -15.18 -25.97 -1.80
CA MET A 17 -13.75 -25.82 -2.17
C MET A 17 -12.92 -27.07 -1.83
N LYS A 18 -13.25 -27.79 -0.75
CA LYS A 18 -12.61 -29.08 -0.40
C LYS A 18 -13.00 -30.21 -1.35
N ALA A 19 -14.21 -30.21 -1.90
CA ALA A 19 -14.66 -31.21 -2.87
C ALA A 19 -13.98 -31.05 -4.23
N VAL A 20 -13.76 -29.81 -4.69
CA VAL A 20 -13.07 -29.50 -5.97
C VAL A 20 -11.57 -29.83 -5.93
N CYS A 21 -10.90 -29.66 -4.78
CA CYS A 21 -9.49 -30.04 -4.61
C CYS A 21 -9.24 -31.56 -4.58
N LEU A 22 -10.23 -32.37 -4.15
CA LEU A 22 -10.09 -33.83 -4.06
C LEU A 22 -10.32 -34.52 -5.43
N THR A 23 -11.17 -33.97 -6.29
CA THR A 23 -11.37 -34.47 -7.66
C THR A 23 -10.25 -34.07 -8.62
N GLY A 24 -9.60 -32.91 -8.42
CA GLY A 24 -8.46 -32.46 -9.23
C GLY A 24 -7.18 -33.29 -9.05
N ARG A 25 -6.94 -33.87 -7.86
CA ARG A 25 -5.77 -34.72 -7.59
C ARG A 25 -5.88 -36.13 -8.19
N ALA A 26 -7.08 -36.61 -8.49
CA ALA A 26 -7.29 -37.94 -9.07
C ALA A 26 -7.03 -37.99 -10.59
N LEU A 27 -7.25 -36.88 -11.31
CA LEU A 27 -7.03 -36.82 -12.77
C LEU A 27 -5.55 -36.63 -13.15
N LEU A 28 -4.76 -35.92 -12.35
CA LEU A 28 -3.34 -35.68 -12.62
C LEU A 28 -2.45 -36.91 -12.39
N ALA A 29 -2.90 -37.90 -11.61
CA ALA A 29 -2.17 -39.14 -11.37
C ALA A 29 -2.28 -40.17 -12.51
N SER A 30 -3.20 -39.98 -13.48
CA SER A 30 -3.45 -40.94 -14.57
C SER A 30 -2.72 -40.61 -15.88
N ILE A 31 -2.09 -39.42 -15.98
CA ILE A 31 -1.44 -38.94 -17.23
C ILE A 31 0.09 -39.20 -17.24
N ILE A 32 0.69 -39.58 -16.11
CA ILE A 32 2.13 -39.87 -16.03
C ILE A 32 2.38 -41.39 -15.94
N ALA A 33 2.10 -42.11 -17.04
CA ALA A 33 2.44 -43.53 -17.14
C ALA A 33 2.87 -43.96 -18.57
N ARG A 34 4.18 -43.79 -18.86
CA ARG A 34 5.06 -44.63 -19.75
C ARG A 34 4.87 -44.54 -21.29
N PRO A 35 5.86 -44.98 -22.13
CA PRO A 35 7.05 -45.81 -21.85
C PRO A 35 8.43 -45.36 -22.42
N LYS A 36 9.46 -46.09 -21.93
CA LYS A 36 10.88 -46.13 -22.31
C LYS A 36 11.15 -46.57 -23.77
N VAL A 37 12.13 -45.94 -24.42
CA VAL A 37 13.09 -46.54 -25.40
C VAL A 37 14.41 -45.74 -25.30
N LEU A 38 15.48 -46.24 -24.66
CA LEU A 38 16.64 -46.98 -25.21
C LEU A 38 17.44 -46.23 -26.30
N LEU A 39 18.57 -45.61 -25.90
CA LEU A 39 19.81 -45.57 -26.70
C LEU A 39 21.03 -45.41 -25.77
N HIS A 40 22.07 -46.17 -26.11
CA HIS A 40 23.26 -46.48 -25.31
C HIS A 40 24.45 -45.56 -25.65
N SER A 41 25.47 -45.64 -24.76
CA SER A 41 26.92 -45.38 -24.90
C SER A 41 27.51 -43.94 -24.92
N LEU A 42 27.97 -43.50 -23.72
CA LEU A 42 29.37 -43.19 -23.27
C LEU A 42 30.32 -42.29 -24.12
N PRO A 43 31.41 -41.68 -23.56
CA PRO A 43 31.78 -41.40 -22.15
C PRO A 43 32.50 -40.02 -21.85
N LEU A 44 32.55 -39.70 -20.53
CA LEU A 44 33.62 -39.08 -19.71
C LEU A 44 34.62 -38.05 -20.29
N ASN A 45 34.80 -36.89 -19.61
CA ASN A 45 36.04 -36.58 -18.88
C ASN A 45 35.98 -35.33 -17.92
N THR A 46 36.52 -35.50 -16.70
CA THR A 46 37.31 -34.56 -15.82
C THR A 46 36.84 -33.13 -15.55
N GLN A 47 36.92 -32.50 -14.36
CA GLN A 47 37.36 -32.79 -12.97
C GLN A 47 37.00 -31.53 -12.12
N PRO A 48 36.78 -31.61 -10.78
CA PRO A 48 36.50 -30.45 -9.91
C PRO A 48 37.60 -30.17 -8.86
N ALA A 49 37.70 -28.93 -8.34
CA ALA A 49 38.34 -28.53 -7.06
C ALA A 49 38.25 -26.99 -6.81
N PRO A 50 38.47 -26.46 -5.59
CA PRO A 50 38.03 -26.94 -4.27
C PRO A 50 37.48 -25.82 -3.32
N TYR A 51 36.86 -26.27 -2.23
CA TYR A 51 36.41 -25.51 -1.04
C TYR A 51 37.58 -25.04 -0.16
N LEU A 52 37.40 -23.91 0.54
CA LEU A 52 38.28 -23.34 1.57
C LEU A 52 37.45 -23.05 2.83
N ASP A 53 37.75 -23.74 3.93
CA ASP A 53 37.28 -23.43 5.29
C ASP A 53 38.30 -22.56 6.04
N PRO A 54 37.86 -21.68 6.97
CA PRO A 54 38.73 -20.86 7.81
C PRO A 54 39.07 -21.52 9.17
N PRO A 55 40.14 -21.07 9.88
CA PRO A 55 40.68 -21.78 11.03
C PRO A 55 40.09 -21.39 12.40
N LEU A 56 40.08 -22.38 13.28
CA LEU A 56 39.80 -22.38 14.72
C LEU A 56 40.78 -21.51 15.54
N PHE A 57 40.24 -20.76 16.50
CA PHE A 57 41.00 -20.19 17.63
C PHE A 57 40.60 -20.89 18.94
N LEU A 58 41.62 -21.31 19.68
CA LEU A 58 41.60 -22.02 20.95
C LEU A 58 41.31 -21.08 22.14
N LEU A 59 40.47 -21.54 23.08
CA LEU A 59 40.38 -21.05 24.46
C LEU A 59 41.02 -22.11 25.40
N PRO A 60 41.63 -21.71 26.53
CA PRO A 60 42.08 -22.64 27.57
C PRO A 60 41.10 -22.78 28.75
N ASP A 61 41.26 -23.91 29.45
CA ASP A 61 40.45 -24.58 30.46
C ASP A 61 40.27 -23.90 31.83
N HIS A 62 39.21 -24.30 32.55
CA HIS A 62 39.14 -24.81 33.95
C HIS A 62 37.64 -25.00 34.33
N GLU A 63 37.14 -26.24 34.55
CA GLU A 63 37.01 -26.98 35.85
C GLU A 63 36.40 -26.13 36.98
N ASP A 64 35.44 -26.54 37.80
CA ASP A 64 34.58 -27.71 38.01
C ASP A 64 33.58 -27.25 39.11
N ASP A 65 32.35 -27.77 39.13
CA ASP A 65 31.64 -28.21 40.35
C ASP A 65 30.14 -28.41 40.09
N ALA A 66 29.72 -29.66 40.27
CA ALA A 66 28.35 -30.13 40.22
C ALA A 66 27.80 -30.34 41.64
N VAL A 67 26.60 -29.85 41.93
CA VAL A 67 25.70 -30.44 42.94
C VAL A 67 24.23 -30.19 42.54
N GLU A 68 23.48 -31.26 42.33
CA GLU A 68 22.01 -31.36 42.37
C GLU A 68 21.60 -32.12 43.67
N PRO A 69 20.31 -32.30 44.04
CA PRO A 69 19.12 -31.45 43.95
C PRO A 69 18.34 -31.44 45.31
N GLY A 70 17.29 -30.61 45.45
CA GLY A 70 16.43 -30.64 46.65
C GLY A 70 15.12 -29.85 46.53
N SER A 71 14.02 -30.59 46.54
CA SER A 71 12.61 -30.17 46.53
C SER A 71 12.13 -29.46 47.79
N ALA A 72 11.26 -28.45 47.66
CA ALA A 72 9.91 -28.37 48.25
C ALA A 72 9.43 -26.91 48.43
N ASP A 73 8.25 -26.64 47.86
CA ASP A 73 7.14 -25.83 48.38
C ASP A 73 7.38 -24.44 49.00
N GLY A 74 6.72 -23.42 48.43
CA GLY A 74 6.47 -22.15 49.11
C GLY A 74 6.08 -20.99 48.19
N GLU A 75 4.76 -20.84 47.99
CA GLU A 75 4.03 -19.56 47.91
C GLU A 75 4.53 -18.49 46.90
N THR A 76 3.83 -18.41 45.76
CA THR A 76 3.84 -17.25 44.86
C THR A 76 3.06 -16.08 45.48
N GLU A 77 3.76 -15.08 46.03
CA GLU A 77 3.22 -13.74 46.23
C GLU A 77 3.29 -12.95 44.91
N GLU A 78 2.12 -12.72 44.30
CA GLU A 78 1.93 -11.73 43.24
C GLU A 78 2.07 -10.31 43.82
N LEU A 79 3.17 -9.62 43.52
CA LEU A 79 3.27 -8.18 43.72
C LEU A 79 2.50 -7.43 42.62
N ASN A 80 1.23 -7.18 42.92
CA ASN A 80 0.37 -6.20 42.26
C ASN A 80 0.93 -4.78 42.48
N PHE A 81 1.50 -4.17 41.44
CA PHE A 81 1.67 -2.72 41.37
C PHE A 81 0.52 -2.11 40.57
N ALA A 82 -0.43 -1.53 41.30
CA ALA A 82 -1.51 -0.72 40.75
C ALA A 82 -0.96 0.57 40.12
N ALA A 83 -1.37 0.85 38.88
CA ALA A 83 -1.14 2.14 38.23
C ALA A 83 -2.02 3.24 38.88
N PRO A 84 -1.53 4.49 39.02
CA PRO A 84 -2.36 5.59 39.49
C PRO A 84 -3.44 5.96 38.46
N PRO A 85 -4.61 6.47 38.89
CA PRO A 85 -5.72 6.75 37.99
C PRO A 85 -5.43 8.00 37.14
N TYR A 86 -5.77 7.92 35.85
CA TYR A 86 -5.81 9.06 34.95
C TYR A 86 -6.96 10.01 35.34
N PRO A 87 -6.79 11.35 35.21
CA PRO A 87 -7.91 12.26 35.38
C PRO A 87 -8.82 12.22 34.15
N ASP A 88 -10.11 11.94 34.39
CA ASP A 88 -11.18 12.06 33.40
C ASP A 88 -11.41 13.53 33.04
N PHE A 89 -11.22 13.88 31.76
CA PHE A 89 -11.67 15.17 31.21
C PHE A 89 -12.94 14.99 30.39
N GLN A 90 -13.98 15.72 30.79
CA GLN A 90 -15.27 15.79 30.12
C GLN A 90 -15.16 16.76 28.92
N ALA A 91 -15.59 16.33 27.73
CA ALA A 91 -15.55 17.17 26.53
C ALA A 91 -16.49 18.38 26.67
N GLY A 92 -15.96 19.62 26.64
CA GLY A 92 -16.80 20.82 26.56
C GLY A 92 -16.26 22.15 27.12
N GLU A 93 -15.07 22.23 27.72
CA GLU A 93 -14.63 23.47 28.42
C GLU A 93 -13.63 24.37 27.65
N LEU A 94 -13.54 24.26 26.32
CA LEU A 94 -12.65 25.12 25.50
C LEU A 94 -13.37 26.20 24.66
N SER A 95 -14.66 26.45 24.89
CA SER A 95 -15.45 27.41 24.11
C SER A 95 -15.79 28.71 24.84
N ARG A 96 -15.18 28.99 26.00
CA ARG A 96 -15.37 30.26 26.74
C ARG A 96 -14.16 31.19 26.79
N HIS A 97 -12.97 30.74 26.40
CA HIS A 97 -11.76 31.60 26.36
C HIS A 97 -11.35 32.09 24.97
N ALA A 98 -11.97 31.57 23.89
CA ALA A 98 -11.66 31.98 22.52
C ALA A 98 -12.36 33.28 22.07
N LEU A 99 -13.41 33.74 22.78
CA LEU A 99 -14.19 34.92 22.38
C LEU A 99 -13.70 36.25 22.96
N THR A 100 -12.69 36.26 23.84
CA THR A 100 -12.19 37.51 24.45
C THR A 100 -10.92 38.06 23.76
N LEU A 101 -10.25 37.28 22.91
CA LEU A 101 -9.03 37.68 22.22
C LEU A 101 -9.27 38.17 20.77
N GLU A 102 -10.36 37.78 20.12
CA GLU A 102 -10.67 38.23 18.75
C GLU A 102 -11.33 39.62 18.66
N GLN A 103 -11.72 40.22 19.80
CA GLN A 103 -12.43 41.51 19.81
C GLN A 103 -11.53 42.73 20.04
N VAL A 104 -10.24 42.53 20.37
CA VAL A 104 -9.28 43.63 20.61
C VAL A 104 -8.42 43.93 19.38
N ASN A 105 -8.43 43.08 18.35
CA ASN A 105 -7.54 43.21 17.18
C ASN A 105 -8.22 43.69 15.87
N ARG A 106 -9.40 44.31 15.95
CA ARG A 106 -10.12 44.87 14.78
C ARG A 106 -10.42 46.36 14.88
N GLU A 107 -9.51 47.13 15.46
CA GLU A 107 -9.64 48.59 15.43
C GLU A 107 -8.30 49.22 15.00
N TRP A 108 -8.30 49.71 13.75
CA TRP A 108 -7.44 50.73 13.15
C TRP A 108 -6.18 50.29 12.38
N GLU A 109 -6.37 49.95 11.11
CA GLU A 109 -5.52 50.46 10.01
C GLU A 109 -6.23 51.67 9.38
N THR A 110 -5.62 52.87 9.43
CA THR A 110 -5.76 53.91 8.39
C THR A 110 -4.61 54.91 8.48
N GLU A 111 -4.21 55.41 7.32
CA GLU A 111 -2.97 56.10 6.93
C GLU A 111 -2.73 57.54 7.44
N GLU A 112 -1.50 58.00 7.17
CA GLU A 112 -1.04 59.38 6.93
C GLU A 112 -0.58 60.32 8.08
N ARG A 113 0.63 60.87 7.85
CA ARG A 113 1.21 62.18 8.24
C ARG A 113 1.68 62.43 9.70
N GLY A 114 2.92 62.93 9.78
CA GLY A 114 3.24 64.11 10.59
C GLY A 114 4.27 63.92 11.71
N PHE A 115 5.46 64.50 11.52
CA PHE A 115 6.45 64.81 12.56
C PHE A 115 5.90 65.88 13.54
N GLU A 116 6.03 65.70 14.87
CA GLU A 116 6.45 66.74 15.85
C GLU A 116 6.57 66.17 17.31
N PRO A 117 7.33 66.84 18.22
CA PRO A 117 8.00 66.25 19.40
C PRO A 117 7.20 66.33 20.71
N PRO A 118 7.65 65.69 21.82
CA PRO A 118 6.93 65.72 23.10
C PRO A 118 7.39 66.86 24.01
N PRO A 119 6.47 67.42 24.83
CA PRO A 119 6.81 67.98 26.14
C PRO A 119 5.80 67.49 27.23
N PRO A 120 5.90 67.91 28.51
CA PRO A 120 6.80 67.34 29.52
C PRO A 120 6.08 66.88 30.81
N HIS A 121 6.89 66.33 31.73
CA HIS A 121 6.62 65.87 33.11
C HIS A 121 5.40 66.41 33.89
N ALA A 122 4.75 65.51 34.65
CA ALA A 122 3.99 65.85 35.85
C ALA A 122 4.22 64.84 37.00
N SER A 123 4.27 65.41 38.20
CA SER A 123 4.87 64.91 39.44
C SER A 123 3.92 64.08 40.31
N ALA A 124 4.49 63.20 41.14
CA ALA A 124 3.82 62.51 42.24
C ALA A 124 3.75 63.37 43.52
N PRO A 125 2.76 63.17 44.41
CA PRO A 125 2.79 63.68 45.78
C PRO A 125 3.12 62.61 46.83
N GLN A 126 3.69 63.09 47.94
CA GLN A 126 4.22 62.37 49.12
C GLN A 126 3.18 62.10 50.23
N GLY A 127 3.55 61.16 51.13
CA GLY A 127 3.13 61.05 52.54
C GLY A 127 2.13 59.92 52.82
N VAL A 128 2.19 59.10 53.88
CA VAL A 128 2.54 59.36 55.30
C VAL A 128 2.77 58.02 56.06
N GLU A 129 3.73 58.05 56.99
CA GLU A 129 3.93 57.32 58.28
C GLU A 129 4.18 55.81 58.44
N ALA A 130 5.02 55.57 59.46
CA ALA A 130 5.60 54.33 59.95
C ALA A 130 4.90 53.81 61.23
N SER A 131 5.08 52.52 61.54
CA SER A 131 5.15 52.06 62.94
C SER A 131 5.97 50.76 63.06
N ALA A 132 6.66 50.66 64.19
CA ALA A 132 7.77 49.78 64.51
C ALA A 132 7.36 48.47 65.21
N ALA A 133 8.25 47.46 65.16
CA ALA A 133 8.32 46.40 66.16
C ALA A 133 9.77 45.96 66.41
N SER A 134 10.07 45.77 67.69
CA SER A 134 11.35 45.57 68.37
C SER A 134 12.25 44.44 67.85
N ALA A 135 13.57 44.68 67.91
CA ALA A 135 14.56 43.63 68.12
C ALA A 135 15.63 44.08 69.13
N THR A 136 15.89 43.19 70.07
CA THR A 136 16.69 43.29 71.29
C THR A 136 18.20 43.30 70.99
N PHE A 137 18.95 44.19 71.66
CA PHE A 137 20.43 44.19 71.68
C PHE A 137 21.00 43.05 72.55
N PRO A 138 22.27 42.66 72.29
CA PRO A 138 23.20 42.63 73.41
C PRO A 138 24.51 43.39 73.14
N ALA A 139 24.93 44.06 74.22
CA ALA A 139 26.29 44.41 74.66
C ALA A 139 27.20 45.28 73.77
N GLN A 140 27.46 46.50 74.28
CA GLN A 140 28.57 47.36 73.87
C GLN A 140 29.95 46.76 74.22
N PRO A 141 30.99 47.11 73.42
CA PRO A 141 32.37 46.70 73.61
C PRO A 141 33.19 47.66 74.50
N ASP A 142 34.29 47.13 75.04
CA ASP A 142 35.32 47.82 75.82
C ASP A 142 36.06 48.90 74.99
N PRO A 143 36.19 50.16 75.47
CA PRO A 143 36.72 51.25 74.68
C PRO A 143 38.23 51.44 74.92
N ARG A 144 39.08 50.85 74.06
CA ARG A 144 40.48 51.30 73.83
C ARG A 144 41.17 50.51 72.71
N GLU A 145 40.79 50.76 71.47
CA GLU A 145 41.68 50.61 70.32
C GLU A 145 41.17 51.48 69.16
N LEU A 146 41.56 52.75 69.20
CA LEU A 146 41.39 53.70 68.10
C LEU A 146 42.61 53.58 67.18
N MET A 147 42.39 53.29 65.88
CA MET A 147 42.99 53.97 64.71
C MET A 147 42.52 53.29 63.40
N PRO A 148 41.71 53.95 62.55
CA PRO A 148 41.25 53.36 61.29
C PRO A 148 42.19 53.63 60.11
N VAL A 149 42.60 52.55 59.46
CA VAL A 149 43.16 52.47 58.10
C VAL A 149 41.99 52.77 57.13
N GLY A 150 41.93 53.88 56.39
CA GLY A 150 42.71 54.19 55.19
C GLY A 150 41.77 54.42 53.99
N TRP A 151 41.38 55.68 53.73
CA TRP A 151 40.48 56.11 52.62
C TRP A 151 41.05 55.86 51.21
N SER A 152 42.31 55.44 51.13
CA SER A 152 43.05 55.20 49.89
C SER A 152 42.50 54.06 49.03
N ARG A 153 41.80 53.08 49.63
CA ARG A 153 41.34 51.89 48.89
C ARG A 153 40.11 52.14 48.01
N HIS A 154 39.25 53.10 48.37
CA HIS A 154 38.03 53.40 47.61
C HIS A 154 38.33 54.30 46.40
N LEU A 155 39.15 55.33 46.60
CA LEU A 155 39.58 56.24 45.51
C LEU A 155 40.37 55.51 44.41
N PHE A 156 41.13 54.48 44.78
CA PHE A 156 41.93 53.67 43.86
C PHE A 156 41.10 52.76 42.96
N LEU A 157 39.86 52.42 43.35
CA LEU A 157 39.01 51.46 42.62
C LEU A 157 37.93 52.13 41.76
N THR A 158 37.38 53.26 42.18
CA THR A 158 36.23 53.90 41.50
C THR A 158 36.53 55.29 40.93
N GLY A 159 37.67 55.89 41.30
CA GLY A 159 37.99 57.28 40.95
C GLY A 159 37.05 58.32 41.57
N GLN A 160 36.13 57.92 42.45
CA GLN A 160 35.17 58.80 43.13
C GLN A 160 35.18 58.52 44.64
N LEU A 161 35.02 59.58 45.45
CA LEU A 161 34.88 59.49 46.90
C LEU A 161 33.50 58.90 47.26
N PRO A 162 33.40 58.04 48.30
CA PRO A 162 32.11 57.51 48.72
C PRO A 162 31.16 58.60 49.21
N SER A 163 29.89 58.45 48.88
CA SER A 163 28.81 59.39 49.22
C SER A 163 28.69 59.56 50.73
N GLY A 164 28.73 60.82 51.19
CA GLY A 164 28.75 61.19 52.61
C GLY A 164 30.08 61.80 53.08
N THR A 165 31.09 61.90 52.21
CA THR A 165 32.31 62.64 52.51
C THR A 165 32.08 64.14 52.35
N TYR A 166 31.88 64.87 53.45
CA TYR A 166 31.75 66.33 53.44
C TYR A 166 33.09 66.99 53.12
N ASN A 167 33.24 67.49 51.88
CA ASN A 167 34.22 68.52 51.56
C ASN A 167 33.52 69.88 51.63
N ARG A 168 34.05 70.81 52.42
CA ARG A 168 33.59 72.20 52.50
C ARG A 168 34.01 72.98 51.25
N PHE A 169 33.59 72.52 50.07
CA PHE A 169 33.92 73.13 48.76
C PHE A 169 32.87 72.79 47.67
N LEU A 170 31.60 72.62 48.05
CA LEU A 170 30.49 72.45 47.11
C LEU A 170 29.20 73.02 47.70
N SER A 171 29.12 74.35 47.84
CA SER A 171 27.83 75.04 48.08
C SER A 171 27.40 75.98 46.97
N ASP A 172 28.22 76.25 45.94
CA ASP A 172 27.95 77.38 45.05
C ASP A 172 27.89 76.96 43.57
N TYR A 173 27.19 75.88 43.25
CA TYR A 173 26.86 75.56 41.84
C TYR A 173 25.43 75.04 41.65
N GLU A 174 24.47 75.65 42.36
CA GLU A 174 23.06 75.61 41.99
C GLU A 174 22.45 77.01 42.14
N SER A 175 22.83 77.94 41.25
CA SER A 175 22.00 79.06 40.77
C SER A 175 22.81 79.91 39.79
N GLY A 176 22.41 79.89 38.52
CA GLY A 176 23.02 80.72 37.48
C GLY A 176 22.68 82.20 37.64
N GLY A 177 23.66 83.05 37.32
CA GLY A 177 23.47 84.49 37.14
C GLY A 177 24.42 85.34 37.96
N GLY A 178 25.63 85.55 37.45
CA GLY A 178 26.57 86.49 38.04
C GLY A 178 27.82 86.56 37.19
N GLN A 179 28.19 87.78 36.80
CA GLN A 179 29.34 88.09 35.97
C GLN A 179 30.63 87.41 36.45
N SER A 180 31.49 87.16 35.47
CA SER A 180 32.92 86.94 35.57
C SER A 180 33.56 87.57 36.81
N ASP A 181 33.57 86.85 37.92
CA ASP A 181 34.65 86.92 38.88
C ASP A 181 35.31 85.56 38.81
N GLU A 182 36.31 85.54 37.94
CA GLU A 182 37.46 84.66 37.96
C GLU A 182 37.80 84.38 39.43
N ALA A 183 37.25 83.28 39.97
CA ALA A 183 37.62 82.76 41.26
C ALA A 183 39.04 82.24 41.07
N HIS A 184 39.98 83.20 41.10
CA HIS A 184 41.37 83.00 41.39
C HIS A 184 41.38 82.07 42.59
N TYR A 185 41.56 80.78 42.32
CA TYR A 185 42.33 79.95 43.20
C TYR A 185 43.61 80.75 43.41
N GLU A 186 43.66 81.53 44.50
CA GLU A 186 44.91 81.75 45.16
C GLU A 186 45.38 80.35 45.51
N GLN A 187 46.10 79.77 44.56
CA GLN A 187 47.17 78.85 44.78
C GLN A 187 48.04 79.57 45.80
N TYR A 188 47.69 79.42 47.08
CA TYR A 188 48.50 79.85 48.19
C TYR A 188 49.78 79.03 48.04
N TYR A 189 50.70 79.58 47.26
CA TYR A 189 52.07 79.13 47.18
C TYR A 189 52.66 79.39 48.57
N PHE A 190 52.31 78.57 49.54
CA PHE A 190 53.02 78.50 50.82
C PHE A 190 54.54 78.43 50.60
N PRO A 191 55.08 77.71 49.59
CA PRO A 191 56.50 77.73 49.31
C PRO A 191 57.01 79.10 48.81
N THR A 192 56.25 79.80 47.95
CA THR A 192 56.63 81.14 47.44
C THR A 192 56.51 82.22 48.51
N ARG A 193 55.48 82.18 49.38
CA ARG A 193 55.40 83.04 50.57
C ARG A 193 56.48 82.74 51.62
N LEU A 194 56.88 81.48 51.79
CA LEU A 194 58.01 81.10 52.65
C LEU A 194 59.35 81.61 52.08
N CYS A 195 59.48 81.72 50.76
CA CYS A 195 60.63 82.37 50.09
C CYS A 195 60.65 83.87 50.33
N GLU A 196 59.49 84.51 50.37
CA GLU A 196 59.34 85.95 50.65
C GLU A 196 59.57 86.32 52.13
N LEU A 197 59.55 85.33 53.04
CA LEU A 197 59.72 85.50 54.50
C LEU A 197 61.09 85.03 55.04
N ASP A 198 62.07 84.76 54.17
CA ASP A 198 63.41 84.23 54.52
C ASP A 198 63.38 83.04 55.50
N TYR A 199 62.45 82.11 55.29
CA TYR A 199 62.36 80.91 56.11
C TYR A 199 63.61 80.03 55.94
N HIS A 200 64.25 79.67 57.05
CA HIS A 200 65.56 78.98 57.06
C HIS A 200 65.66 77.67 56.25
N ASP A 201 64.56 76.96 56.00
CA ASP A 201 64.53 75.68 55.27
C ASP A 201 63.73 75.74 53.95
N VAL A 202 63.67 76.91 53.31
CA VAL A 202 62.88 77.13 52.10
C VAL A 202 63.32 76.25 50.93
N ALA A 203 64.62 75.96 50.82
CA ALA A 203 65.17 75.16 49.74
C ALA A 203 64.66 73.71 49.80
N ALA A 204 64.60 73.09 50.98
CA ALA A 204 64.08 71.74 51.15
C ALA A 204 62.56 71.67 50.93
N VAL A 205 61.81 72.68 51.40
CA VAL A 205 60.36 72.79 51.16
C VAL A 205 60.04 72.95 49.67
N ASN A 206 60.78 73.81 48.95
CA ASN A 206 60.63 73.98 47.51
C ASN A 206 60.99 72.71 46.73
N GLN A 207 62.09 72.04 47.08
CA GLN A 207 62.48 70.78 46.44
C GLN A 207 61.41 69.69 46.66
N ARG A 208 60.84 69.61 47.88
CA ARG A 208 59.74 68.70 48.19
C ARG A 208 58.47 69.08 47.43
N CYS A 209 58.13 70.36 47.33
CA CYS A 209 56.97 70.83 46.56
C CYS A 209 57.13 70.52 45.06
N GLN A 210 58.32 70.78 44.48
CA GLN A 210 58.61 70.46 43.09
C GLN A 210 58.48 68.95 42.85
N SER A 211 59.01 68.12 43.75
CA SER A 211 58.86 66.66 43.65
C SER A 211 57.39 66.21 43.70
N ILE A 212 56.55 66.90 44.48
CA ILE A 212 55.10 66.64 44.53
C ILE A 212 54.42 67.10 43.24
N CYS A 213 54.78 68.25 42.69
CA CYS A 213 54.27 68.74 41.40
C CYS A 213 54.67 67.80 40.24
N ASP A 214 55.93 67.39 40.16
CA ASP A 214 56.42 66.45 39.15
C ASP A 214 55.72 65.08 39.27
N LEU A 215 55.47 64.63 40.50
CA LEU A 215 54.69 63.41 40.76
C LEU A 215 53.23 63.58 40.34
N TRP A 216 52.63 64.75 40.59
CA TRP A 216 51.25 65.06 40.22
C TRP A 216 51.08 65.10 38.70
N ASP A 217 52.00 65.72 37.97
CA ASP A 217 52.00 65.74 36.49
C ASP A 217 52.21 64.33 35.92
N ARG A 218 53.12 63.55 36.51
CA ARG A 218 53.31 62.14 36.15
C ARG A 218 52.07 61.30 36.44
N LEU A 219 51.38 61.53 37.56
CA LEU A 219 50.14 60.85 37.90
C LEU A 219 49.02 61.21 36.91
N GLY A 220 48.92 62.48 36.52
CA GLY A 220 47.99 62.95 35.49
C GLY A 220 48.22 62.24 34.15
N THR A 221 49.46 62.20 33.67
CA THR A 221 49.79 61.51 32.40
C THR A 221 49.57 60.00 32.47
N LEU A 222 49.90 59.34 33.59
CA LEU A 222 49.64 57.90 33.77
C LEU A 222 48.14 57.59 33.82
N THR A 223 47.35 58.45 34.46
CA THR A 223 45.89 58.29 34.55
C THR A 223 45.25 58.47 33.17
N GLN A 224 45.70 59.44 32.38
CA GLN A 224 45.24 59.64 31.01
C GLN A 224 45.59 58.43 30.12
N LYS A 225 46.84 57.93 30.18
CA LYS A 225 47.25 56.71 29.45
C LYS A 225 46.44 55.49 29.85
N ARG A 226 46.13 55.33 31.14
CA ARG A 226 45.28 54.25 31.64
C ARG A 226 43.85 54.38 31.12
N ARG A 227 43.27 55.58 31.15
CA ARG A 227 41.92 55.85 30.63
C ARG A 227 41.83 55.46 29.15
N GLU A 228 42.76 55.95 28.33
CA GLU A 228 42.78 55.63 26.90
C GLU A 228 42.97 54.13 26.62
N ALA A 229 43.75 53.42 27.45
CA ALA A 229 43.91 51.98 27.32
C ALA A 229 42.64 51.21 27.71
N LEU A 230 41.94 51.65 28.76
CA LEU A 230 40.66 51.08 29.18
C LEU A 230 39.59 51.33 28.11
N GLU A 231 39.42 52.56 27.65
CA GLU A 231 38.44 52.90 26.59
C GLU A 231 38.71 52.14 25.28
N ARG A 232 39.99 51.93 24.92
CA ARG A 232 40.33 51.10 23.76
C ARG A 232 39.96 49.62 23.96
N THR A 233 40.21 49.09 25.16
CA THR A 233 39.89 47.68 25.46
C THR A 233 38.39 47.46 25.53
N ASP A 234 37.66 48.40 26.14
CA ASP A 234 36.21 48.40 26.27
C ASP A 234 35.53 48.34 24.90
N LYS A 235 35.92 49.23 23.97
CA LYS A 235 35.42 49.22 22.58
C LYS A 235 35.67 47.92 21.84
N LEU A 236 36.82 47.28 22.07
CA LEU A 236 37.14 45.99 21.47
C LEU A 236 36.25 44.87 22.02
N LEU A 237 35.98 44.88 23.32
CA LEU A 237 35.06 43.93 23.96
C LEU A 237 33.61 44.16 23.51
N GLU A 238 33.16 45.41 23.40
CA GLU A 238 31.85 45.76 22.83
C GLU A 238 31.69 45.23 21.40
N THR A 239 32.73 45.38 20.58
CA THR A 239 32.72 44.87 19.19
C THR A 239 32.63 43.34 19.16
N ILE A 240 33.39 42.64 20.00
CA ILE A 240 33.35 41.18 20.12
C ILE A 240 31.97 40.71 20.59
N ASP A 241 31.40 41.37 21.59
CA ASP A 241 30.07 41.05 22.12
C ASP A 241 28.97 41.20 21.06
N GLN A 242 29.02 42.28 20.28
CA GLN A 242 28.09 42.52 19.18
C GLN A 242 28.19 41.45 18.09
N LEU A 243 29.40 41.01 17.74
CA LEU A 243 29.62 39.92 16.79
C LEU A 243 29.11 38.58 17.33
N PHE A 244 29.29 38.31 18.63
CA PHE A 244 28.73 37.10 19.26
C PHE A 244 27.20 37.10 19.25
N LEU A 245 26.57 38.25 19.51
CA LEU A 245 25.13 38.40 19.42
C LEU A 245 24.63 38.20 17.98
N GLU A 246 25.33 38.75 16.98
CA GLU A 246 25.00 38.54 15.58
C GLU A 246 25.10 37.07 15.18
N PHE A 247 26.18 36.39 15.58
CA PHE A 247 26.34 34.95 15.39
C PHE A 247 25.17 34.17 15.99
N ALA A 248 24.79 34.46 17.24
CA ALA A 248 23.70 33.77 17.92
C ALA A 248 22.36 33.98 17.18
N LYS A 249 22.08 35.21 16.74
CA LYS A 249 20.86 35.57 16.02
C LYS A 249 20.73 34.86 14.67
N ARG A 250 21.84 34.63 13.95
CA ARG A 250 21.83 33.99 12.63
C ARG A 250 21.96 32.46 12.71
N SER A 251 22.79 31.95 13.63
CA SER A 251 23.01 30.52 13.79
C SER A 251 21.79 29.76 14.30
N ALA A 252 20.95 30.37 15.16
CA ALA A 252 19.75 29.72 15.68
C ALA A 252 18.72 29.34 14.58
N PRO A 253 18.22 30.28 13.75
CA PRO A 253 17.28 29.92 12.67
C PRO A 253 17.94 29.04 11.60
N PHE A 254 19.22 29.26 11.29
CA PHE A 254 19.95 28.40 10.35
C PHE A 254 20.08 26.95 10.87
N ASN A 255 20.31 26.77 12.17
CA ASN A 255 20.32 25.46 12.80
C ASN A 255 18.94 24.79 12.72
N ASN A 256 17.86 25.51 13.00
CA ASN A 256 16.51 24.96 12.87
C ASN A 256 16.19 24.55 11.43
N TRP A 257 16.62 25.35 10.45
CA TRP A 257 16.50 25.01 9.03
C TRP A 257 17.26 23.72 8.70
N MET A 258 18.50 23.53 9.21
CA MET A 258 19.25 22.29 8.97
C MET A 258 18.59 21.07 9.61
N GLU A 259 18.03 21.19 10.82
CA GLU A 259 17.29 20.10 11.47
C GLU A 259 16.05 19.71 10.65
N GLY A 260 15.24 20.70 10.23
CA GLY A 260 14.08 20.45 9.37
C GLY A 260 14.46 19.83 8.03
N ALA A 261 15.53 20.31 7.40
CA ALA A 261 16.04 19.73 6.16
C ALA A 261 16.50 18.26 6.35
N MET A 262 17.14 17.93 7.48
CA MET A 262 17.52 16.54 7.77
C MET A 262 16.29 15.65 7.94
N GLU A 263 15.26 16.13 8.63
CA GLU A 263 13.97 15.42 8.80
C GLU A 263 13.29 15.17 7.45
N ASP A 264 13.11 16.21 6.63
CA ASP A 264 12.47 16.13 5.31
C ASP A 264 13.21 15.17 4.35
N LEU A 265 14.55 15.18 4.38
CA LEU A 265 15.37 14.30 3.55
C LEU A 265 15.27 12.82 3.97
N GLN A 266 14.98 12.56 5.24
CA GLN A 266 14.84 11.22 5.81
C GLN A 266 13.39 10.74 5.87
N ASP A 267 12.43 11.59 5.53
CA ASP A 267 11.00 11.27 5.61
C ASP A 267 10.63 10.08 4.71
N MET A 268 9.84 9.16 5.27
CA MET A 268 9.40 7.97 4.56
C MET A 268 8.17 8.31 3.71
N PHE A 269 8.23 8.02 2.41
CA PHE A 269 7.11 8.27 1.50
C PHE A 269 6.48 6.96 1.00
N ILE A 270 5.16 7.00 0.78
CA ILE A 270 4.39 5.93 0.14
C ILE A 270 3.69 6.55 -1.07
N VAL A 271 3.87 5.92 -2.22
CA VAL A 271 3.36 6.38 -3.51
C VAL A 271 2.76 5.22 -4.28
N HIS A 272 1.76 5.50 -5.10
CA HIS A 272 1.06 4.50 -5.92
C HIS A 272 1.02 4.89 -7.41
N THR A 273 1.49 6.09 -7.74
CA THR A 273 1.48 6.62 -9.11
C THR A 273 2.78 7.32 -9.47
N VAL A 274 3.05 7.36 -10.78
CA VAL A 274 4.19 8.09 -11.35
C VAL A 274 4.08 9.60 -11.08
N GLU A 275 2.87 10.16 -11.08
CA GLU A 275 2.62 11.59 -10.89
C GLU A 275 2.94 12.05 -9.46
N GLU A 276 2.65 11.22 -8.46
CA GLU A 276 3.01 11.47 -7.05
C GLU A 276 4.53 11.52 -6.88
N VAL A 277 5.27 10.56 -7.45
CA VAL A 277 6.74 10.55 -7.39
C VAL A 277 7.35 11.75 -8.11
N GLN A 278 6.80 12.11 -9.28
CA GLN A 278 7.25 13.32 -10.01
C GLN A 278 7.06 14.58 -9.18
N SER A 279 5.98 14.66 -8.41
CA SER A 279 5.71 15.79 -7.51
C SER A 279 6.73 15.85 -6.36
N LEU A 280 7.09 14.69 -5.78
CA LEU A 280 8.15 14.60 -4.77
C LEU A 280 9.53 14.97 -5.33
N ILE A 281 9.86 14.52 -6.54
CA ILE A 281 11.10 14.91 -7.23
C ILE A 281 11.13 16.41 -7.47
N ALA A 282 10.03 17.01 -7.96
CA ALA A 282 9.95 18.45 -8.18
C ALA A 282 10.14 19.25 -6.88
N ALA A 283 9.54 18.80 -5.78
CA ALA A 283 9.75 19.41 -4.47
C ALA A 283 11.21 19.30 -4.01
N HIS A 284 11.85 18.15 -4.23
CA HIS A 284 13.26 17.96 -3.90
C HIS A 284 14.19 18.83 -4.76
N GLU A 285 13.90 19.01 -6.05
CA GLU A 285 14.63 19.95 -6.91
C GLU A 285 14.49 21.40 -6.44
N GLN A 286 13.29 21.81 -6.02
CA GLN A 286 13.07 23.13 -5.41
C GLN A 286 13.87 23.30 -4.12
N PHE A 287 13.92 22.28 -3.27
CA PHE A 287 14.79 22.28 -2.08
C PHE A 287 16.27 22.43 -2.46
N LYS A 288 16.76 21.64 -3.43
CA LYS A 288 18.15 21.73 -3.90
C LYS A 288 18.51 23.12 -4.43
N ALA A 289 17.56 23.84 -5.03
CA ALA A 289 17.76 25.21 -5.48
C ALA A 289 18.02 26.20 -4.33
N THR A 290 17.61 25.90 -3.09
CA THR A 290 17.89 26.72 -1.90
C THR A 290 19.27 26.47 -1.27
N LEU A 291 19.93 25.34 -1.60
CA LEU A 291 21.22 24.96 -1.01
C LEU A 291 22.36 25.96 -1.24
N PRO A 292 22.50 26.61 -2.41
CA PRO A 292 23.54 27.62 -2.61
C PRO A 292 23.38 28.84 -1.71
N GLU A 293 22.13 29.29 -1.50
CA GLU A 293 21.82 30.39 -0.59
C GLU A 293 22.09 29.99 0.87
N ALA A 294 21.71 28.76 1.25
CA ALA A 294 22.01 28.22 2.56
C ALA A 294 23.53 28.08 2.82
N ASP A 295 24.33 27.70 1.80
CA ASP A 295 25.80 27.68 1.95
C ASP A 295 26.39 29.09 2.09
N ALA A 296 25.81 30.09 1.41
CA ALA A 296 26.21 31.49 1.57
C ALA A 296 25.93 31.99 3.00
N GLU A 297 24.76 31.65 3.57
CA GLU A 297 24.42 31.97 4.95
C GLU A 297 25.38 31.29 5.94
N ARG A 298 25.69 30.00 5.73
CA ARG A 298 26.70 29.27 6.51
C ARG A 298 28.06 29.98 6.47
N GLN A 299 28.52 30.38 5.29
CA GLN A 299 29.81 31.06 5.12
C GLN A 299 29.82 32.41 5.84
N ALA A 300 28.71 33.16 5.79
CA ALA A 300 28.59 34.43 6.50
C ALA A 300 28.61 34.24 8.03
N ILE A 301 27.90 33.24 8.57
CA ILE A 301 27.91 32.91 10.00
C ILE A 301 29.32 32.52 10.47
N LEU A 302 30.04 31.71 9.70
CA LEU A 302 31.43 31.34 10.01
C LEU A 302 32.39 32.53 9.89
N GLY A 303 32.11 33.45 8.96
CA GLY A 303 32.84 34.71 8.82
C GLY A 303 32.83 35.55 10.10
N ILE A 304 31.66 35.68 10.75
CA ILE A 304 31.50 36.41 12.02
C ILE A 304 32.38 35.78 13.11
N HIS A 305 32.36 34.45 13.26
CA HIS A 305 33.19 33.76 14.24
C HIS A 305 34.70 33.95 13.97
N ASN A 306 35.11 33.87 12.70
CA ASN A 306 36.50 34.09 12.30
C ASN A 306 36.97 35.52 12.57
N GLU A 307 36.09 36.51 12.44
CA GLU A 307 36.39 37.90 12.76
C GLU A 307 36.63 38.09 14.27
N VAL A 308 35.81 37.46 15.12
CA VAL A 308 36.03 37.44 16.58
C VAL A 308 37.39 36.84 16.94
N LEU A 309 37.75 35.71 16.33
CA LEU A 309 39.06 35.08 16.53
C LEU A 309 40.21 36.01 16.09
N LYS A 310 40.06 36.69 14.95
CA LYS A 310 41.05 37.63 14.42
C LYS A 310 41.25 38.83 15.36
N ILE A 311 40.17 39.41 15.91
CA ILE A 311 40.26 40.52 16.87
C ILE A 311 40.94 40.03 18.17
N SER A 312 40.54 38.88 18.71
CA SER A 312 41.15 38.34 19.93
C SER A 312 42.65 38.08 19.77
N GLN A 313 43.06 37.46 18.66
CA GLN A 313 44.47 37.15 18.37
C GLN A 313 45.32 38.40 18.16
N SER A 314 44.81 39.40 17.45
CA SER A 314 45.55 40.63 17.13
C SER A 314 45.79 41.54 18.33
N TYR A 315 44.85 41.58 19.30
CA TYR A 315 44.96 42.41 20.50
C TYR A 315 45.36 41.64 21.76
N GLY A 316 45.59 40.33 21.67
CA GLY A 316 46.06 39.49 22.79
C GLY A 316 45.05 39.37 23.93
N ILE A 317 43.75 39.44 23.63
CA ILE A 317 42.67 39.37 24.63
C ILE A 317 42.52 37.91 25.08
N LYS A 318 43.02 37.58 26.27
CA LYS A 318 42.95 36.24 26.90
C LYS A 318 41.57 35.92 27.49
N ALA A 319 40.50 36.11 26.72
CA ALA A 319 39.18 35.62 27.10
C ALA A 319 38.98 34.24 26.47
N SER A 320 38.44 33.28 27.22
CA SER A 320 37.88 32.05 26.65
C SER A 320 36.75 32.49 25.72
N ILE A 321 37.00 32.43 24.41
CA ILE A 321 36.13 32.93 23.33
C ILE A 321 34.93 31.98 23.17
N ILE A 322 34.13 31.87 24.23
CA ILE A 322 32.90 31.08 24.23
C ILE A 322 31.77 32.11 24.11
N ASN A 323 30.92 31.92 23.11
CA ASN A 323 29.78 32.79 22.89
C ASN A 323 28.78 32.63 24.05
N PRO A 324 28.45 33.69 24.81
CA PRO A 324 27.50 33.59 25.92
C PRO A 324 26.04 33.52 25.49
N TYR A 325 25.73 33.88 24.23
CA TYR A 325 24.37 34.01 23.70
C TYR A 325 23.90 32.79 22.90
N SER A 326 24.78 31.82 22.62
CA SER A 326 24.46 30.63 21.85
C SER A 326 25.15 29.40 22.42
N THR A 327 24.42 28.29 22.47
CA THR A 327 24.98 26.97 22.79
C THR A 327 25.59 26.27 21.58
N LEU A 328 25.35 26.80 20.37
CA LEU A 328 25.80 26.19 19.12
C LEU A 328 27.27 26.53 18.84
N THR A 329 28.05 25.49 18.59
CA THR A 329 29.45 25.64 18.16
C THR A 329 29.57 25.66 16.64
N THR A 330 30.66 26.25 16.13
CA THR A 330 30.97 26.25 14.69
C THR A 330 31.23 24.84 14.15
N GLU A 331 31.81 23.96 14.96
CA GLU A 331 32.04 22.55 14.61
C GLU A 331 30.72 21.77 14.47
N GLU A 332 29.77 21.95 15.39
CA GLU A 332 28.44 21.34 15.29
C GLU A 332 27.69 21.80 14.03
N LEU A 333 27.78 23.10 13.71
CA LEU A 333 27.15 23.67 12.52
C LEU A 333 27.74 23.09 11.23
N LEU A 334 29.06 22.93 11.17
CA LEU A 334 29.74 22.24 10.06
C LEU A 334 29.33 20.77 9.96
N ASN A 335 29.30 20.05 11.09
CA ASN A 335 28.92 18.64 11.12
C ASN A 335 27.47 18.42 10.65
N LYS A 336 26.54 19.28 11.04
CA LYS A 336 25.14 19.24 10.57
C LYS A 336 25.04 19.55 9.08
N TRP A 337 25.77 20.55 8.61
CA TRP A 337 25.83 20.88 7.18
C TRP A 337 26.35 19.72 6.32
N GLU A 338 27.41 19.05 6.76
CA GLU A 338 27.94 17.87 6.06
C GLU A 338 26.94 16.70 6.06
N LYS A 339 26.15 16.52 7.14
CA LYS A 339 25.05 15.54 7.15
C LYS A 339 23.98 15.88 6.11
N VAL A 340 23.52 17.13 6.05
CA VAL A 340 22.56 17.58 5.03
C VAL A 340 23.10 17.31 3.63
N LYS A 341 24.34 17.73 3.34
CA LYS A 341 24.99 17.47 2.04
C LYS A 341 25.09 16.00 1.68
N LYS A 342 25.29 15.13 2.67
CA LYS A 342 25.35 13.67 2.47
C LYS A 342 23.96 13.05 2.24
N LEU A 343 22.92 13.62 2.83
CA LEU A 343 21.54 13.14 2.70
C LEU A 343 20.90 13.50 1.35
N VAL A 344 21.25 14.66 0.77
CA VAL A 344 20.74 15.09 -0.55
C VAL A 344 20.90 14.02 -1.66
N PRO A 345 22.11 13.52 -1.96
CA PRO A 345 22.29 12.51 -3.01
C PRO A 345 21.66 11.15 -2.65
N GLN A 346 21.52 10.83 -1.35
CA GLN A 346 20.80 9.62 -0.92
C GLN A 346 19.30 9.74 -1.22
N ARG A 347 18.73 10.92 -0.97
CA ARG A 347 17.33 11.21 -1.30
C ARG A 347 17.09 11.18 -2.80
N ASP A 348 17.99 11.78 -3.59
CA ASP A 348 17.96 11.68 -5.06
C ASP A 348 17.94 10.21 -5.54
N GLY A 349 18.83 9.37 -4.98
CA GLY A 349 18.87 7.94 -5.28
C GLY A 349 17.56 7.22 -4.96
N ALA A 350 17.03 7.43 -3.75
CA ALA A 350 15.78 6.81 -3.30
C ALA A 350 14.56 7.24 -4.16
N LEU A 351 14.46 8.53 -4.49
CA LEU A 351 13.38 9.03 -5.36
C LEU A 351 13.50 8.48 -6.78
N GLN A 352 14.72 8.33 -7.30
CA GLN A 352 14.95 7.79 -8.64
C GLN A 352 14.66 6.28 -8.72
N GLU A 353 15.01 5.53 -7.67
CA GLU A 353 14.65 4.11 -7.54
C GLU A 353 13.14 3.94 -7.52
N GLU A 354 12.42 4.72 -6.72
CA GLU A 354 10.95 4.67 -6.68
C GLU A 354 10.33 5.06 -8.03
N MET A 355 10.86 6.10 -8.68
CA MET A 355 10.40 6.51 -10.01
C MET A 355 10.56 5.39 -11.04
N SER A 356 11.67 4.65 -10.98
CA SER A 356 11.92 3.50 -11.84
C SER A 356 10.94 2.35 -11.58
N SER A 357 10.62 2.12 -10.30
CA SER A 357 9.64 1.13 -9.82
C SER A 357 8.23 1.45 -10.33
N GLN A 358 7.76 2.69 -10.11
CA GLN A 358 6.45 3.14 -10.59
C GLN A 358 6.32 3.09 -12.12
N HIS A 359 7.40 3.41 -12.85
CA HIS A 359 7.42 3.21 -14.30
C HIS A 359 7.35 1.73 -14.71
N ALA A 360 7.98 0.83 -13.96
CA ALA A 360 7.87 -0.61 -14.20
C ALA A 360 6.43 -1.10 -13.97
N HIS A 361 5.80 -0.68 -12.87
CA HIS A 361 4.39 -0.96 -12.59
C HIS A 361 3.47 -0.46 -13.71
N GLU A 362 3.67 0.78 -14.18
CA GLU A 362 2.88 1.34 -15.27
C GLU A 362 3.09 0.60 -16.60
N ARG A 363 4.30 0.10 -16.89
CA ARG A 363 4.56 -0.74 -18.06
C ARG A 363 3.78 -2.06 -17.97
N LEU A 364 3.79 -2.72 -16.82
CA LEU A 364 3.04 -3.96 -16.60
C LEU A 364 1.54 -3.71 -16.77
N ARG A 365 0.98 -2.65 -16.16
CA ARG A 365 -0.43 -2.27 -16.33
C ARG A 365 -0.80 -2.12 -17.81
N ARG A 366 0.02 -1.42 -18.59
CA ARG A 366 -0.23 -1.22 -20.04
C ARG A 366 -0.07 -2.50 -20.85
N GLN A 367 0.91 -3.34 -20.54
CA GLN A 367 1.14 -4.61 -21.25
C GLN A 367 -0.05 -5.56 -21.07
N PHE A 368 -0.51 -5.75 -19.83
CA PHE A 368 -1.69 -6.54 -19.54
C PHE A 368 -2.93 -5.97 -20.24
N ALA A 369 -3.15 -4.64 -20.13
CA ALA A 369 -4.31 -4.00 -20.74
C ALA A 369 -4.32 -4.12 -22.27
N ALA A 370 -3.16 -3.94 -22.92
CA ALA A 370 -3.04 -4.07 -24.37
C ALA A 370 -3.44 -5.49 -24.84
N GLN A 371 -3.03 -6.53 -24.11
CA GLN A 371 -3.41 -7.90 -24.44
C GLN A 371 -4.86 -8.20 -24.09
N ALA A 372 -5.34 -7.81 -22.90
CA ALA A 372 -6.70 -8.04 -22.46
C ALA A 372 -7.74 -7.36 -23.38
N ASN A 373 -7.46 -6.14 -23.84
CA ASN A 373 -8.31 -5.40 -24.77
C ASN A 373 -8.38 -6.03 -26.18
N LEU A 374 -7.45 -6.91 -26.54
CA LEU A 374 -7.51 -7.71 -27.76
C LEU A 374 -8.24 -9.04 -27.52
N ILE A 375 -7.91 -9.71 -26.41
CA ILE A 375 -8.43 -11.03 -26.07
C ILE A 375 -9.92 -10.99 -25.74
N GLY A 376 -10.37 -10.00 -24.95
CA GLY A 376 -11.78 -9.90 -24.53
C GLY A 376 -12.76 -9.88 -25.71
N PRO A 377 -12.63 -8.93 -26.66
CA PRO A 377 -13.46 -8.90 -27.86
C PRO A 377 -13.29 -10.12 -28.77
N TRP A 378 -12.09 -10.69 -28.83
CA TRP A 378 -11.84 -11.91 -29.61
C TRP A 378 -12.64 -13.10 -29.06
N ILE A 379 -12.70 -13.27 -27.73
CA ILE A 379 -13.51 -14.32 -27.08
C ILE A 379 -14.98 -14.12 -27.40
N GLN A 380 -15.50 -12.89 -27.29
CA GLN A 380 -16.89 -12.58 -27.61
C GLN A 380 -17.22 -12.92 -29.07
N THR A 381 -16.36 -12.50 -30.00
CA THR A 381 -16.55 -12.78 -31.43
C THR A 381 -16.56 -14.28 -31.72
N ARG A 382 -15.64 -15.06 -31.12
CA ARG A 382 -15.63 -16.52 -31.30
C ARG A 382 -16.84 -17.19 -30.66
N MET A 383 -17.30 -16.70 -29.50
CA MET A 383 -18.52 -17.20 -28.87
C MET A 383 -19.74 -17.01 -29.79
N GLU A 384 -19.88 -15.84 -30.40
CA GLU A 384 -20.95 -15.57 -31.37
C GLU A 384 -20.85 -16.46 -32.62
N GLU A 385 -19.64 -16.70 -33.13
CA GLU A 385 -19.43 -17.61 -34.26
C GLU A 385 -19.82 -19.05 -33.94
N VAL A 386 -19.40 -19.58 -32.79
CA VAL A 386 -19.79 -20.92 -32.32
C VAL A 386 -21.31 -21.02 -32.19
N GLY A 387 -21.95 -19.96 -31.67
CA GLY A 387 -23.41 -19.85 -31.64
C GLY A 387 -24.04 -19.87 -33.03
N ARG A 388 -23.49 -19.12 -33.99
CA ARG A 388 -23.98 -19.10 -35.38
C ARG A 388 -23.86 -20.45 -36.06
N CYS A 389 -22.74 -21.16 -35.93
CA CYS A 389 -22.54 -22.49 -36.51
C CYS A 389 -23.62 -23.49 -36.07
N SER A 390 -24.06 -23.40 -34.81
CA SER A 390 -25.14 -24.26 -34.28
C SER A 390 -26.53 -23.91 -34.84
N MET A 391 -26.74 -22.69 -35.34
CA MET A 391 -28.06 -22.18 -35.75
C MET A 391 -28.30 -22.23 -37.26
N VAL A 392 -27.33 -22.62 -38.08
CA VAL A 392 -27.52 -22.71 -39.54
C VAL A 392 -28.40 -23.92 -39.88
N ILE A 393 -29.68 -23.69 -40.16
CA ILE A 393 -30.70 -24.74 -40.39
C ILE A 393 -30.53 -25.47 -41.74
N GLY A 394 -29.65 -25.01 -42.64
CA GLY A 394 -29.60 -25.46 -44.04
C GLY A 394 -28.37 -26.25 -44.51
N GLY A 395 -27.54 -26.80 -43.61
CA GLY A 395 -26.31 -27.51 -43.98
C GLY A 395 -26.30 -28.99 -43.58
N ALA A 396 -25.42 -29.79 -44.18
CA ALA A 396 -25.16 -31.16 -43.72
C ALA A 396 -24.57 -31.13 -42.31
N LEU A 397 -24.86 -32.17 -41.50
CA LEU A 397 -24.29 -32.28 -40.15
C LEU A 397 -22.75 -32.37 -40.20
N GLU A 398 -22.22 -32.96 -41.26
CA GLU A 398 -20.80 -33.07 -41.57
C GLU A 398 -20.15 -31.70 -41.81
N ASP A 399 -20.84 -30.79 -42.51
CA ASP A 399 -20.35 -29.44 -42.76
C ASP A 399 -20.31 -28.63 -41.46
N GLN A 400 -21.35 -28.76 -40.64
CA GLN A 400 -21.40 -28.12 -39.32
C GLN A 400 -20.31 -28.66 -38.39
N MET A 401 -20.10 -29.98 -38.38
CA MET A 401 -19.01 -30.62 -37.63
C MET A 401 -17.64 -30.10 -38.07
N THR A 402 -17.41 -30.04 -39.38
CA THR A 402 -16.16 -29.54 -39.95
C THR A 402 -15.91 -28.08 -39.56
N GLN A 403 -16.94 -27.24 -39.62
CA GLN A 403 -16.86 -25.83 -39.17
C GLN A 403 -16.55 -25.72 -37.68
N LEU A 404 -17.22 -26.49 -36.82
CA LEU A 404 -16.98 -26.49 -35.38
C LEU A 404 -15.57 -26.99 -35.03
N LYS A 405 -15.08 -28.06 -35.67
CA LYS A 405 -13.70 -28.54 -35.49
C LYS A 405 -12.67 -27.52 -35.98
N GLN A 406 -12.98 -26.77 -37.03
CA GLN A 406 -12.12 -25.67 -37.50
C GLN A 406 -12.09 -24.50 -36.50
N CYS A 407 -13.24 -24.14 -35.92
CA CYS A 407 -13.31 -23.16 -34.84
C CYS A 407 -12.53 -23.64 -33.60
N GLU A 408 -12.64 -24.92 -33.25
CA GLU A 408 -11.89 -25.54 -32.14
C GLU A 408 -10.39 -25.42 -32.37
N HIS A 409 -9.91 -25.75 -33.57
CA HIS A 409 -8.50 -25.61 -33.91
C HIS A 409 -8.01 -24.15 -33.77
N VAL A 410 -8.81 -23.17 -34.21
CA VAL A 410 -8.48 -21.75 -34.05
C VAL A 410 -8.44 -21.33 -32.58
N ILE A 411 -9.37 -21.85 -31.76
CA ILE A 411 -9.40 -21.57 -30.33
C ILE A 411 -8.19 -22.17 -29.64
N VAL A 412 -7.89 -23.46 -29.88
CA VAL A 412 -6.73 -24.13 -29.29
C VAL A 412 -5.42 -23.43 -29.69
N ALA A 413 -5.29 -22.98 -30.94
CA ALA A 413 -4.12 -22.24 -31.40
C ALA A 413 -3.94 -20.88 -30.68
N TYR A 414 -5.03 -20.26 -30.22
CA TYR A 414 -4.99 -18.97 -29.52
C TYR A 414 -4.61 -19.10 -28.02
N LYS A 415 -4.59 -20.32 -27.48
CA LYS A 415 -4.26 -20.62 -26.06
C LYS A 415 -2.95 -19.95 -25.59
N ALA A 416 -1.93 -19.91 -26.43
CA ALA A 416 -0.64 -19.30 -26.09
C ALA A 416 -0.76 -17.80 -25.73
N ASN A 417 -1.72 -17.07 -26.31
CA ASN A 417 -1.97 -15.67 -25.99
C ASN A 417 -2.61 -15.51 -24.61
N ILE A 418 -3.48 -16.45 -24.21
CA ILE A 418 -4.07 -16.48 -22.86
C ILE A 418 -2.99 -16.78 -21.82
N ASP A 419 -2.09 -17.73 -22.11
CA ASP A 419 -0.99 -18.08 -21.21
C ASP A 419 0.00 -16.94 -21.03
N LYS A 420 0.23 -16.16 -22.09
CA LYS A 420 1.03 -14.94 -22.00
C LYS A 420 0.37 -13.89 -21.10
N LEU A 421 -0.94 -13.67 -21.25
CA LEU A 421 -1.68 -12.73 -20.40
C LEU A 421 -1.69 -13.17 -18.93
N GLU A 422 -1.79 -14.47 -18.68
CA GLU A 422 -1.68 -15.07 -17.33
C GLU A 422 -0.29 -14.80 -16.71
N GLY A 423 0.77 -14.95 -17.49
CA GLY A 423 2.13 -14.57 -17.07
C GLY A 423 2.26 -13.09 -16.74
N ASP A 424 1.74 -12.21 -17.59
CA ASP A 424 1.73 -10.76 -17.34
C ASP A 424 0.92 -10.41 -16.06
N HIS A 425 -0.20 -11.11 -15.82
CA HIS A 425 -0.99 -10.94 -14.59
C HIS A 425 -0.24 -11.40 -13.34
N GLN A 426 0.49 -12.51 -13.41
CA GLN A 426 1.31 -12.98 -12.30
C GLN A 426 2.39 -11.95 -11.92
N LEU A 427 3.08 -11.37 -12.90
CA LEU A 427 4.07 -10.31 -12.66
C LEU A 427 3.45 -9.08 -11.98
N ILE A 428 2.22 -8.70 -12.38
CA ILE A 428 1.47 -7.61 -11.75
C ILE A 428 1.18 -7.91 -10.27
N GLN A 429 0.72 -9.13 -9.95
CA GLN A 429 0.44 -9.56 -8.58
C GLN A 429 1.70 -9.62 -7.71
N GLU A 430 2.79 -10.15 -8.25
CA GLU A 430 4.10 -10.20 -7.56
C GLU A 430 4.65 -8.79 -7.28
N SER A 431 4.34 -7.82 -8.14
CA SER A 431 4.64 -6.40 -7.93
C SER A 431 3.64 -5.65 -7.03
N LEU A 432 2.65 -6.35 -6.45
CA LEU A 432 1.61 -5.78 -5.58
C LEU A 432 0.76 -4.67 -6.22
N VAL A 433 0.60 -4.71 -7.55
CA VAL A 433 -0.25 -3.78 -8.30
C VAL A 433 -1.63 -4.43 -8.50
N PHE A 434 -2.70 -3.82 -8.01
CA PHE A 434 -4.05 -4.40 -8.04
C PHE A 434 -5.04 -3.62 -8.90
N ASP A 435 -4.71 -2.39 -9.27
CA ASP A 435 -5.52 -1.55 -10.15
C ASP A 435 -4.94 -1.53 -11.57
N ASN A 436 -5.82 -1.40 -12.55
CA ASN A 436 -5.41 -1.13 -13.92
C ASN A 436 -6.40 -0.21 -14.62
N LYS A 437 -6.04 1.07 -14.73
CA LYS A 437 -6.86 2.09 -15.40
C LYS A 437 -6.95 1.95 -16.92
N HIS A 438 -6.15 1.08 -17.52
CA HIS A 438 -6.02 0.96 -18.99
C HIS A 438 -6.94 -0.09 -19.62
N THR A 439 -7.67 -0.86 -18.80
CA THR A 439 -8.62 -1.86 -19.29
C THR A 439 -9.76 -2.06 -18.30
N ASN A 440 -10.94 -2.39 -18.84
CA ASN A 440 -12.09 -2.82 -18.03
C ASN A 440 -12.12 -4.35 -17.84
N TYR A 441 -11.24 -5.09 -18.54
CA TYR A 441 -11.13 -6.53 -18.41
C TYR A 441 -10.19 -6.87 -17.25
N THR A 442 -10.71 -7.60 -16.27
CA THR A 442 -9.87 -8.24 -15.25
C THR A 442 -9.47 -9.62 -15.71
N MET A 443 -8.41 -10.19 -15.13
CA MET A 443 -7.99 -11.55 -15.49
C MET A 443 -9.12 -12.56 -15.25
N GLU A 444 -9.92 -12.37 -14.20
CA GLU A 444 -11.08 -13.21 -13.91
C GLU A 444 -12.13 -13.19 -15.04
N HIS A 445 -12.44 -12.02 -15.59
CA HIS A 445 -13.36 -11.92 -16.74
C HIS A 445 -12.82 -12.69 -17.96
N ILE A 446 -11.51 -12.64 -18.20
CA ILE A 446 -10.89 -13.36 -19.32
C ILE A 446 -10.90 -14.87 -19.08
N ARG A 447 -10.55 -15.34 -17.87
CA ARG A 447 -10.57 -16.78 -17.52
C ARG A 447 -11.97 -17.36 -17.69
N VAL A 448 -12.98 -16.72 -17.10
CA VAL A 448 -14.38 -17.18 -17.21
C VAL A 448 -14.84 -17.17 -18.66
N GLY A 449 -14.56 -16.10 -19.41
CA GLY A 449 -14.92 -16.01 -20.83
C GLY A 449 -14.27 -17.11 -21.68
N TRP A 450 -13.00 -17.39 -21.42
CA TRP A 450 -12.24 -18.43 -22.11
C TRP A 450 -12.72 -19.85 -21.78
N GLU A 451 -12.91 -20.16 -20.50
CA GLU A 451 -13.43 -21.46 -20.06
C GLU A 451 -14.85 -21.70 -20.56
N LEU A 452 -15.69 -20.66 -20.56
CA LEU A 452 -17.03 -20.74 -21.13
C LEU A 452 -16.98 -21.00 -22.63
N LEU A 453 -16.04 -20.38 -23.37
CA LEU A 453 -15.86 -20.61 -24.80
C LEU A 453 -15.46 -22.07 -25.08
N LEU A 454 -14.48 -22.61 -24.34
CA LEU A 454 -14.02 -23.99 -24.47
C LEU A 454 -15.13 -25.01 -24.17
N THR A 455 -15.90 -24.78 -23.09
CA THR A 455 -17.02 -25.66 -22.74
C THR A 455 -18.16 -25.57 -23.75
N THR A 456 -18.45 -24.38 -24.26
CA THR A 456 -19.50 -24.18 -25.28
C THR A 456 -19.16 -24.89 -26.58
N ILE A 457 -17.93 -24.76 -27.09
CA ILE A 457 -17.55 -25.45 -28.33
C ILE A 457 -17.50 -26.95 -28.16
N ALA A 458 -16.98 -27.47 -27.04
CA ALA A 458 -16.97 -28.90 -26.75
C ALA A 458 -18.39 -29.48 -26.67
N ARG A 459 -19.32 -28.76 -26.02
CA ARG A 459 -20.73 -29.14 -25.95
C ARG A 459 -21.36 -29.18 -27.33
N ASN A 460 -21.21 -28.12 -28.13
CA ASN A 460 -21.80 -28.06 -29.47
C ASN A 460 -21.22 -29.14 -30.40
N ILE A 461 -19.93 -29.45 -30.30
CA ILE A 461 -19.31 -30.57 -31.02
C ILE A 461 -19.98 -31.90 -30.61
N ASN A 462 -20.06 -32.18 -29.31
CA ASN A 462 -20.66 -33.42 -28.81
C ASN A 462 -22.15 -33.55 -29.20
N GLU A 463 -22.89 -32.44 -29.21
CA GLU A 463 -24.29 -32.40 -29.67
C GLU A 463 -24.41 -32.79 -31.15
N ILE A 464 -23.56 -32.25 -32.03
CA ILE A 464 -23.58 -32.61 -33.45
C ILE A 464 -23.06 -34.04 -33.66
N GLU A 465 -22.01 -34.48 -32.94
CA GLU A 465 -21.51 -35.87 -32.98
C GLU A 465 -22.64 -36.86 -32.61
N THR A 466 -23.38 -36.57 -31.54
CA THR A 466 -24.53 -37.39 -31.11
C THR A 466 -25.63 -37.40 -32.16
N GLN A 467 -25.94 -36.26 -32.79
CA GLN A 467 -26.94 -36.18 -33.86
C GLN A 467 -26.56 -37.02 -35.10
N ILE A 468 -25.29 -37.00 -35.49
CA ILE A 468 -24.76 -37.83 -36.59
C ILE A 468 -24.93 -39.31 -36.26
N LEU A 469 -24.52 -39.72 -35.05
CA LEU A 469 -24.65 -41.12 -34.61
C LEU A 469 -26.11 -41.58 -34.60
N THR A 470 -27.04 -40.75 -34.11
CA THR A 470 -28.47 -41.08 -34.10
C THR A 470 -29.05 -41.21 -35.50
N ARG A 471 -28.68 -40.31 -36.42
CA ARG A 471 -29.07 -40.39 -37.84
C ARG A 471 -28.62 -41.72 -38.44
N ASP A 472 -27.34 -42.05 -38.26
CA ASP A 472 -26.71 -43.22 -38.88
C ASP A 472 -27.22 -44.54 -38.28
N ALA A 473 -27.41 -44.60 -36.95
CA ALA A 473 -27.93 -45.78 -36.25
C ALA A 473 -29.38 -46.12 -36.63
N LYS A 474 -30.16 -45.11 -37.03
CA LYS A 474 -31.58 -45.26 -37.35
C LYS A 474 -31.89 -45.25 -38.84
N GLY A 475 -30.87 -45.14 -39.68
CA GLY A 475 -31.04 -45.08 -41.14
C GLY A 475 -31.84 -43.87 -41.63
N ILE A 476 -31.83 -42.76 -40.89
CA ILE A 476 -32.57 -41.55 -41.25
C ILE A 476 -31.83 -40.86 -42.40
N SER A 477 -32.53 -40.47 -43.46
CA SER A 477 -31.91 -39.70 -44.54
C SER A 477 -31.51 -38.29 -44.07
N GLN A 478 -30.52 -37.67 -44.72
CA GLN A 478 -30.12 -36.30 -44.41
C GLN A 478 -31.28 -35.30 -44.50
N GLN A 479 -32.18 -35.52 -45.46
CA GLN A 479 -33.34 -34.66 -45.67
C GLN A 479 -34.36 -34.80 -44.52
N GLN A 480 -34.69 -36.02 -44.10
CA GLN A 480 -35.56 -36.25 -42.95
C GLN A 480 -34.97 -35.70 -41.65
N MET A 481 -33.67 -35.88 -41.43
CA MET A 481 -32.99 -35.30 -40.27
C MET A 481 -33.06 -33.77 -40.29
N ASN A 482 -32.87 -33.15 -41.47
CA ASN A 482 -32.99 -31.71 -41.60
C ASN A 482 -34.44 -31.21 -41.39
N GLU A 483 -35.45 -31.96 -41.84
CA GLU A 483 -36.87 -31.65 -41.61
C GLU A 483 -37.21 -31.74 -40.11
N PHE A 484 -36.76 -32.79 -39.43
CA PHE A 484 -36.92 -32.93 -37.98
C PHE A 484 -36.22 -31.81 -37.21
N ARG A 485 -34.99 -31.45 -37.58
CA ARG A 485 -34.25 -30.31 -36.97
C ARG A 485 -34.94 -28.98 -37.23
N SER A 486 -35.35 -28.72 -38.47
CA SER A 486 -36.02 -27.47 -38.84
C SER A 486 -37.30 -27.28 -38.05
N SER A 487 -38.06 -28.35 -37.89
CA SER A 487 -39.31 -28.32 -37.15
C SER A 487 -39.06 -28.18 -35.65
N PHE A 488 -38.14 -28.96 -35.08
CA PHE A 488 -37.78 -28.83 -33.67
C PHE A 488 -37.28 -27.42 -33.32
N ASN A 489 -36.37 -26.86 -34.12
CA ASN A 489 -35.85 -25.50 -33.91
C ASN A 489 -36.90 -24.40 -34.13
N HIS A 490 -37.93 -24.66 -34.93
CA HIS A 490 -39.03 -23.71 -35.10
C HIS A 490 -39.87 -23.58 -33.82
N PHE A 491 -40.06 -24.70 -33.10
CA PHE A 491 -40.86 -24.76 -31.87
C PHE A 491 -40.04 -24.62 -30.59
N ASP A 492 -38.72 -24.86 -30.60
CA ASP A 492 -37.79 -24.51 -29.53
C ASP A 492 -37.56 -22.98 -29.46
N ARG A 493 -38.56 -22.28 -28.92
CA ARG A 493 -38.54 -20.82 -28.76
C ARG A 493 -37.40 -20.33 -27.87
N LYS A 494 -36.96 -21.16 -26.92
CA LYS A 494 -35.93 -20.83 -25.93
C LYS A 494 -34.52 -21.16 -26.41
N LYS A 495 -34.38 -21.89 -27.51
CA LYS A 495 -33.09 -22.33 -28.11
C LYS A 495 -32.19 -23.00 -27.08
N ASN A 496 -32.79 -23.74 -26.16
CA ASN A 496 -32.09 -24.48 -25.12
C ASN A 496 -31.93 -25.96 -25.48
N GLY A 497 -32.34 -26.36 -26.69
CA GLY A 497 -32.26 -27.74 -27.18
C GLY A 497 -33.40 -28.63 -26.67
N ALA A 498 -34.48 -28.04 -26.16
CA ALA A 498 -35.55 -28.77 -25.49
C ALA A 498 -36.90 -28.06 -25.67
N MET A 499 -37.95 -28.83 -25.99
CA MET A 499 -39.31 -28.32 -26.15
C MET A 499 -40.12 -28.54 -24.88
N GLU A 500 -40.86 -27.53 -24.44
CA GLU A 500 -41.86 -27.70 -23.38
C GLU A 500 -43.06 -28.50 -23.92
N THR A 501 -43.89 -29.06 -23.04
CA THR A 501 -45.07 -29.85 -23.41
C THR A 501 -45.93 -29.18 -24.48
N ASP A 502 -46.18 -27.87 -24.32
CA ASP A 502 -47.06 -27.11 -25.21
C ASP A 502 -46.40 -26.88 -26.57
N ASP A 503 -45.09 -26.63 -26.60
CA ASP A 503 -44.31 -26.46 -27.82
C ASP A 503 -44.19 -27.79 -28.59
N PHE A 504 -44.00 -28.91 -27.88
CA PHE A 504 -44.00 -30.24 -28.47
C PHE A 504 -45.36 -30.60 -29.07
N ARG A 505 -46.47 -30.27 -28.39
CA ARG A 505 -47.82 -30.46 -28.93
C ARG A 505 -48.02 -29.67 -30.21
N ALA A 506 -47.63 -28.39 -30.21
CA ALA A 506 -47.72 -27.54 -31.39
C ALA A 506 -46.85 -28.07 -32.55
N CYS A 507 -45.67 -28.61 -32.24
CA CYS A 507 -44.77 -29.23 -33.20
C CYS A 507 -45.41 -30.44 -33.90
N LEU A 508 -46.00 -31.36 -33.14
CA LEU A 508 -46.69 -32.54 -33.68
C LEU A 508 -47.89 -32.16 -34.56
N ILE A 509 -48.70 -31.18 -34.12
CA ILE A 509 -49.82 -30.67 -34.93
C ILE A 509 -49.32 -30.06 -36.24
N SER A 510 -48.22 -29.32 -36.20
CA SER A 510 -47.61 -28.73 -37.41
C SER A 510 -47.02 -29.76 -38.37
N MET A 511 -46.69 -30.96 -37.89
CA MET A 511 -46.27 -32.10 -38.71
C MET A 511 -47.44 -32.90 -39.27
N GLY A 512 -48.69 -32.57 -38.89
CA GLY A 512 -49.90 -33.22 -39.37
C GLY A 512 -50.49 -34.26 -38.43
N TYR A 513 -49.97 -34.40 -37.20
CA TYR A 513 -50.56 -35.28 -36.18
C TYR A 513 -51.69 -34.55 -35.44
N ASP A 514 -52.94 -34.94 -35.69
CA ASP A 514 -54.10 -34.48 -34.92
C ASP A 514 -54.33 -35.41 -33.71
N LEU A 515 -53.78 -35.03 -32.57
CA LEU A 515 -53.73 -35.87 -31.36
C LEU A 515 -54.70 -35.33 -30.30
N GLY A 516 -55.70 -36.13 -29.96
CA GLY A 516 -56.56 -35.89 -28.80
C GLY A 516 -55.77 -35.92 -27.49
N GLU A 517 -56.35 -35.40 -26.40
CA GLU A 517 -55.64 -35.30 -25.10
C GLU A 517 -55.10 -36.62 -24.57
N VAL A 518 -55.87 -37.70 -24.73
CA VAL A 518 -55.47 -39.03 -24.25
C VAL A 518 -54.26 -39.54 -25.02
N GLU A 519 -54.23 -39.32 -26.34
CA GLU A 519 -53.15 -39.77 -27.20
C GLU A 519 -51.87 -38.96 -26.99
N PHE A 520 -52.01 -37.64 -26.84
CA PHE A 520 -50.87 -36.79 -26.51
C PHE A 520 -50.27 -37.14 -25.14
N ALA A 521 -51.10 -37.42 -24.13
CA ALA A 521 -50.61 -37.87 -22.82
C ALA A 521 -49.83 -39.20 -22.91
N ARG A 522 -50.29 -40.15 -23.74
CA ARG A 522 -49.60 -41.42 -24.00
C ARG A 522 -48.24 -41.18 -24.67
N ILE A 523 -48.19 -40.33 -25.69
CA ILE A 523 -46.96 -39.98 -26.39
C ILE A 523 -45.98 -39.28 -25.43
N MET A 524 -46.48 -38.37 -24.59
CA MET A 524 -45.65 -37.67 -23.61
C MET A 524 -44.96 -38.64 -22.63
N ILE A 525 -45.68 -39.66 -22.14
CA ILE A 525 -45.10 -40.69 -21.27
C ILE A 525 -43.98 -41.46 -21.99
N MET A 526 -44.09 -41.63 -23.32
CA MET A 526 -43.10 -42.33 -24.12
C MET A 526 -41.82 -41.51 -24.35
N VAL A 527 -41.96 -40.21 -24.60
CA VAL A 527 -40.82 -39.31 -24.89
C VAL A 527 -40.17 -38.71 -23.63
N ASP A 528 -40.92 -38.63 -22.53
CA ASP A 528 -40.49 -38.12 -21.23
C ASP A 528 -40.92 -39.08 -20.10
N PRO A 529 -40.33 -40.29 -20.04
CA PRO A 529 -40.63 -41.26 -18.98
C PRO A 529 -40.26 -40.76 -17.58
N ASN A 530 -39.39 -39.75 -17.50
CA ASN A 530 -38.95 -39.13 -16.25
C ASN A 530 -39.93 -38.04 -15.76
N GLY A 531 -40.93 -37.66 -16.56
CA GLY A 531 -41.91 -36.63 -16.22
C GLY A 531 -41.28 -35.25 -15.97
N THR A 532 -40.20 -34.94 -16.68
CA THR A 532 -39.50 -33.65 -16.59
C THR A 532 -40.30 -32.49 -17.17
N GLY A 533 -41.29 -32.77 -18.01
CA GLY A 533 -42.10 -31.79 -18.75
C GLY A 533 -41.37 -31.19 -19.95
N ILE A 534 -40.22 -31.75 -20.33
CA ILE A 534 -39.36 -31.22 -21.38
C ILE A 534 -38.95 -32.37 -22.31
N VAL A 535 -39.14 -32.18 -23.62
CA VAL A 535 -38.79 -33.15 -24.65
C VAL A 535 -37.47 -32.75 -25.30
N SER A 536 -36.44 -33.59 -25.13
CA SER A 536 -35.14 -33.41 -25.76
C SER A 536 -35.21 -33.70 -27.27
N PHE A 537 -34.29 -33.15 -28.06
CA PHE A 537 -34.19 -33.46 -29.49
C PHE A 537 -34.03 -34.97 -29.74
N GLN A 538 -33.29 -35.67 -28.87
CA GLN A 538 -33.09 -37.11 -28.98
C GLN A 538 -34.40 -37.88 -28.78
N SER A 539 -35.15 -37.58 -27.71
CA SER A 539 -36.47 -38.18 -27.45
C SER A 539 -37.46 -37.92 -28.58
N PHE A 540 -37.41 -36.72 -29.14
CA PHE A 540 -38.22 -36.33 -30.29
C PHE A 540 -37.89 -37.20 -31.53
N ILE A 541 -36.60 -37.35 -31.87
CA ILE A 541 -36.18 -38.22 -32.97
C ILE A 541 -36.53 -39.69 -32.70
N ASP A 542 -36.38 -40.16 -31.46
CA ASP A 542 -36.81 -41.50 -31.02
C ASP A 542 -38.27 -41.78 -31.31
N PHE A 543 -39.15 -40.84 -30.99
CA PHE A 543 -40.55 -40.94 -31.34
C PHE A 543 -40.79 -40.90 -32.85
N MET A 544 -40.28 -39.88 -33.54
CA MET A 544 -40.55 -39.69 -34.98
C MET A 544 -40.08 -40.88 -35.81
N THR A 545 -38.93 -41.47 -35.48
CA THR A 545 -38.40 -42.65 -36.17
C THR A 545 -39.11 -43.95 -35.82
N ARG A 546 -39.65 -44.07 -34.60
CA ARG A 546 -40.47 -45.22 -34.23
C ARG A 546 -41.82 -45.22 -34.94
N GLU A 547 -42.43 -44.04 -35.08
CA GLU A 547 -43.72 -43.87 -35.75
C GLU A 547 -43.62 -43.93 -37.29
N THR A 548 -42.47 -43.54 -37.86
CA THR A 548 -42.23 -43.63 -39.32
C THR A 548 -41.50 -44.89 -39.75
N GLY A 549 -40.96 -45.66 -38.81
CA GLY A 549 -40.43 -46.98 -39.09
C GLY A 549 -41.59 -47.93 -39.37
N ASP A 550 -41.56 -48.59 -40.53
CA ASP A 550 -42.46 -49.71 -40.83
C ASP A 550 -42.28 -50.77 -39.74
N THR A 551 -43.10 -50.72 -38.68
CA THR A 551 -43.16 -51.82 -37.72
C THR A 551 -43.85 -52.96 -38.44
N ASP A 552 -43.08 -53.98 -38.81
CA ASP A 552 -43.62 -55.23 -39.36
C ASP A 552 -44.77 -55.71 -38.47
N THR A 553 -46.01 -55.67 -38.97
CA THR A 553 -47.16 -56.05 -38.16
C THR A 553 -47.17 -57.57 -37.97
N ALA A 554 -47.79 -58.04 -36.88
CA ALA A 554 -47.99 -59.47 -36.66
C ALA A 554 -48.59 -60.15 -37.91
N GLU A 555 -49.48 -59.46 -38.62
CA GLU A 555 -50.11 -59.95 -39.85
C GLU A 555 -49.15 -60.09 -41.03
N GLN A 556 -48.19 -59.16 -41.18
CA GLN A 556 -47.15 -59.23 -42.21
C GLN A 556 -46.18 -60.39 -41.95
N VAL A 557 -45.83 -60.61 -40.69
CA VAL A 557 -44.99 -61.75 -40.28
C VAL A 557 -45.74 -63.08 -40.44
N VAL A 558 -47.02 -63.13 -40.07
CA VAL A 558 -47.91 -64.28 -40.33
C VAL A 558 -48.05 -64.57 -41.82
N ALA A 559 -48.19 -63.53 -42.66
CA ALA A 559 -48.26 -63.68 -44.10
C ALA A 559 -46.96 -64.27 -44.67
N SER A 560 -45.81 -63.82 -44.15
CA SER A 560 -44.50 -64.35 -44.53
C SER A 560 -44.35 -65.83 -44.14
N PHE A 561 -44.73 -66.21 -42.92
CA PHE A 561 -44.75 -67.62 -42.51
C PHE A 561 -45.78 -68.47 -43.25
N ARG A 562 -46.92 -67.90 -43.67
CA ARG A 562 -47.91 -68.60 -44.49
C ARG A 562 -47.34 -68.97 -45.87
N ILE A 563 -46.54 -68.10 -46.46
CA ILE A 563 -45.84 -68.38 -47.73
C ILE A 563 -44.83 -69.52 -47.52
N LEU A 564 -44.04 -69.48 -46.44
CA LEU A 564 -43.09 -70.55 -46.09
C LEU A 564 -43.78 -71.90 -45.83
N ALA A 565 -44.97 -71.88 -45.22
CA ALA A 565 -45.78 -73.05 -44.92
C ALA A 565 -46.61 -73.56 -46.13
N THR A 566 -46.48 -72.93 -47.31
CA THR A 566 -47.27 -73.27 -48.51
C THR A 566 -48.79 -73.20 -48.23
N ASP A 567 -49.26 -72.08 -47.68
CA ASP A 567 -50.66 -71.81 -47.32
C ASP A 567 -51.29 -72.75 -46.27
N LYS A 568 -50.49 -73.56 -45.59
CA LYS A 568 -50.96 -74.37 -44.45
C LYS A 568 -51.07 -73.49 -43.20
N PRO A 569 -52.04 -73.75 -42.32
CA PRO A 569 -52.19 -73.01 -41.05
C PRO A 569 -51.15 -73.39 -39.99
N TYR A 570 -50.19 -74.25 -40.32
CA TYR A 570 -49.10 -74.72 -39.47
C TYR A 570 -47.82 -74.86 -40.30
N ILE A 571 -46.65 -74.81 -39.66
CA ILE A 571 -45.34 -75.02 -40.30
C ILE A 571 -44.61 -76.20 -39.66
N LEU A 572 -43.87 -76.98 -40.45
CA LEU A 572 -43.08 -78.10 -39.94
C LEU A 572 -41.64 -77.66 -39.59
N VAL A 573 -41.04 -78.34 -38.62
CA VAL A 573 -39.62 -78.17 -38.22
C VAL A 573 -38.69 -78.24 -39.44
N GLU A 574 -38.97 -79.16 -40.36
CA GLU A 574 -38.16 -79.40 -41.54
C GLU A 574 -38.37 -78.33 -42.62
N GLU A 575 -39.54 -77.68 -42.65
CA GLU A 575 -39.81 -76.53 -43.52
C GLU A 575 -39.06 -75.31 -42.99
N LEU A 576 -39.05 -75.08 -41.66
CA LEU A 576 -38.25 -74.01 -41.04
C LEU A 576 -36.74 -74.19 -41.29
N ARG A 577 -36.21 -75.40 -41.11
CA ARG A 577 -34.78 -75.68 -41.33
C ARG A 577 -34.35 -75.61 -42.80
N ARG A 578 -35.28 -75.81 -43.74
CA ARG A 578 -35.01 -75.74 -45.17
C ARG A 578 -35.01 -74.30 -45.69
N GLU A 579 -35.95 -73.48 -45.21
CA GLU A 579 -36.18 -72.14 -45.74
C GLU A 579 -35.48 -71.03 -44.95
N LEU A 580 -35.11 -71.27 -43.68
CA LEU A 580 -34.44 -70.28 -42.82
C LEU A 580 -32.99 -70.67 -42.51
N PRO A 581 -32.11 -69.69 -42.26
CA PRO A 581 -30.79 -69.93 -41.69
C PRO A 581 -30.87 -70.78 -40.41
N PRO A 582 -29.88 -71.65 -40.15
CA PRO A 582 -29.95 -72.66 -39.09
C PRO A 582 -30.19 -72.08 -37.69
N GLU A 583 -29.62 -70.91 -37.38
CA GLU A 583 -29.85 -70.24 -36.09
C GLU A 583 -31.29 -69.72 -35.93
N GLN A 584 -31.90 -69.21 -37.02
CA GLN A 584 -33.26 -68.70 -37.01
C GLN A 584 -34.29 -69.84 -36.99
N ALA A 585 -34.02 -70.92 -37.71
CA ALA A 585 -34.85 -72.11 -37.70
C ALA A 585 -34.95 -72.71 -36.29
N GLU A 586 -33.82 -72.93 -35.61
CA GLU A 586 -33.79 -73.46 -34.24
C GLU A 586 -34.46 -72.51 -33.24
N TYR A 587 -34.30 -71.20 -33.40
CA TYR A 587 -35.01 -70.20 -32.59
C TYR A 587 -36.53 -70.32 -32.73
N CYS A 588 -37.03 -70.39 -33.96
CA CYS A 588 -38.45 -70.58 -34.25
C CYS A 588 -38.98 -71.91 -33.67
N ILE A 589 -38.24 -73.01 -33.83
CA ILE A 589 -38.63 -74.33 -33.31
C ILE A 589 -38.74 -74.31 -31.78
N LEU A 590 -37.84 -73.61 -31.09
CA LEU A 590 -37.84 -73.53 -29.63
C LEU A 590 -38.99 -72.67 -29.08
N ARG A 591 -39.39 -71.63 -29.82
CA ARG A 591 -40.33 -70.60 -29.36
C ARG A 591 -41.75 -70.77 -29.89
N MET A 592 -41.94 -71.46 -31.01
CA MET A 592 -43.26 -71.70 -31.58
C MET A 592 -44.00 -72.78 -30.78
N PRO A 593 -45.24 -72.51 -30.31
CA PRO A 593 -46.04 -73.55 -29.67
C PRO A 593 -46.50 -74.60 -30.69
N PRO A 594 -46.77 -75.84 -30.26
CA PRO A 594 -47.30 -76.87 -31.15
C PRO A 594 -48.72 -76.50 -31.61
N TYR A 595 -49.00 -76.75 -32.89
CA TYR A 595 -50.29 -76.44 -33.49
C TYR A 595 -51.38 -77.40 -32.98
N SER A 596 -52.48 -76.84 -32.45
CA SER A 596 -53.57 -77.59 -31.81
C SER A 596 -54.82 -77.77 -32.68
N GLY A 597 -54.76 -77.40 -33.96
CA GLY A 597 -55.89 -77.51 -34.89
C GLY A 597 -56.11 -78.93 -35.44
N HIS A 598 -57.34 -79.22 -35.83
CA HIS A 598 -57.76 -80.54 -36.31
C HIS A 598 -57.12 -80.85 -37.68
N GLY A 599 -56.33 -81.93 -37.77
CA GLY A 599 -55.73 -82.40 -39.03
C GLY A 599 -54.23 -82.13 -39.20
N ALA A 600 -53.51 -81.73 -38.15
CA ALA A 600 -52.07 -81.51 -38.21
C ALA A 600 -51.25 -82.80 -37.95
N PRO A 601 -50.16 -83.03 -38.70
CA PRO A 601 -49.21 -84.12 -38.45
C PRO A 601 -48.40 -83.88 -37.16
N PRO A 602 -47.83 -84.94 -36.55
CA PRO A 602 -47.00 -84.81 -35.36
C PRO A 602 -45.76 -83.94 -35.66
N GLY A 603 -45.53 -82.91 -34.84
CA GLY A 603 -44.44 -81.95 -35.01
C GLY A 603 -44.80 -80.66 -35.75
N ALA A 604 -46.09 -80.38 -35.99
CA ALA A 604 -46.58 -79.12 -36.53
C ALA A 604 -46.50 -77.98 -35.51
N LEU A 605 -45.99 -76.83 -35.94
CA LEU A 605 -45.80 -75.62 -35.13
C LEU A 605 -46.77 -74.51 -35.56
N ASP A 606 -47.22 -73.72 -34.59
CA ASP A 606 -48.16 -72.61 -34.80
C ASP A 606 -47.42 -71.28 -34.92
N TYR A 607 -47.22 -70.87 -36.17
CA TYR A 607 -46.58 -69.59 -36.47
C TYR A 607 -47.51 -68.40 -36.25
N THR A 608 -48.83 -68.59 -36.15
CA THR A 608 -49.78 -67.49 -35.87
C THR A 608 -49.72 -67.13 -34.40
N ALA A 609 -49.82 -68.12 -33.50
CA ALA A 609 -49.62 -67.92 -32.07
C ALA A 609 -48.23 -67.37 -31.75
N PHE A 610 -47.18 -67.81 -32.45
CA PHE A 610 -45.83 -67.27 -32.30
C PHE A 610 -45.72 -65.81 -32.74
N SER A 611 -46.26 -65.45 -33.91
CA SER A 611 -46.20 -64.08 -34.42
C SER A 611 -47.05 -63.12 -33.58
N THR A 612 -48.22 -63.56 -33.12
CA THR A 612 -49.03 -62.80 -32.16
C THR A 612 -48.36 -62.72 -30.79
N ALA A 613 -47.62 -63.72 -30.32
CA ALA A 613 -46.85 -63.58 -29.08
C ALA A 613 -45.63 -62.65 -29.22
N LEU A 614 -45.06 -62.53 -30.43
CA LEU A 614 -43.88 -61.70 -30.68
C LEU A 614 -44.24 -60.22 -30.95
N TYR A 615 -45.37 -59.98 -31.62
CA TYR A 615 -45.81 -58.66 -32.08
C TYR A 615 -47.20 -58.24 -31.57
N GLY A 616 -47.98 -59.17 -31.03
CA GLY A 616 -49.35 -58.97 -30.57
C GLY A 616 -49.43 -58.94 -29.04
N GLU A 617 -48.76 -57.97 -28.42
CA GLU A 617 -49.18 -57.37 -27.16
C GLU A 617 -48.54 -55.98 -27.06
N SER A 618 -49.25 -54.96 -27.53
CA SER A 618 -49.00 -53.55 -27.23
C SER A 618 -50.30 -52.72 -27.15
N ASP A 619 -51.44 -53.39 -26.94
CA ASP A 619 -52.71 -52.76 -26.55
C ASP A 619 -53.14 -53.30 -25.18
N LEU A 620 -52.45 -52.88 -24.12
CA LEU A 620 -52.92 -52.89 -22.73
C LEU A 620 -52.25 -51.81 -21.91
#